data_AF-A0A7S0BDN5-F1
#
_entry.id   AF-A0A7S0BDN5-F1
#
_cell.length_a   1.000
_cell.length_b   1.000
_cell.length_c   1.000
_cell.angle_alpha   90.00
_cell.angle_beta   90.00
_cell.angle_gamma   90.00
#
_symmetry.space_group_name_H-M   'P 1'
#
loop_
_entity.id
_entity.type
_entity.pdbx_description
1 polymer ?
#
loop_
_entity_poly.entity_id
_entity_poly.type
_entity_poly.pdbx_seq_one_letter_code
_entity_poly.pdbx_strand_id
1 'polypeptide(L)'
;RAERSVRIADAALPSTATPRATPMCQRAGPTPVRHELSSPLQRNGYTREKKIGGGAFGEALLVRDTEGRRLVCKVMDVRRASQREARDALREGQLLAKLKHPFIVRYHRSFIE
;
A
#
# COMPACT_ATOMS: atom_id res chain seq x y z
N ARG A 1 -20.49 6.87 3.87
CA ARG A 1 -19.13 7.45 3.99
C ARG A 1 -18.13 6.29 3.98
N ALA A 2 -17.03 6.36 3.24
CA ALA A 2 -16.20 5.19 2.95
C ALA A 2 -14.97 5.13 3.85
N GLU A 3 -15.05 4.40 4.97
CA GLU A 3 -13.93 4.22 5.92
C GLU A 3 -12.88 3.24 5.37
N ARG A 4 -11.76 3.77 4.87
CA ARG A 4 -10.59 3.10 4.29
C ARG A 4 -9.36 3.36 5.15
N SER A 5 -8.59 2.32 5.46
CA SER A 5 -7.30 2.43 6.13
C SER A 5 -6.19 2.40 5.09
N VAL A 6 -5.31 3.39 5.16
CA VAL A 6 -4.16 3.55 4.28
C VAL A 6 -2.88 3.43 5.11
N ARG A 7 -1.96 2.56 4.69
CA ARG A 7 -0.63 2.42 5.29
C ARG A 7 0.45 2.73 4.28
N ILE A 8 1.46 3.47 4.70
CA ILE A 8 2.60 3.89 3.87
C ILE A 8 3.88 3.27 4.45
N ALA A 9 4.68 2.65 3.59
CA ALA A 9 5.97 2.05 3.93
C ALA A 9 7.02 2.38 2.86
N ASP A 10 8.31 2.26 3.19
CA ASP A 10 9.41 2.49 2.24
C ASP A 10 9.33 1.53 1.04
N ALA A 11 9.58 2.03 -0.17
CA ALA A 11 9.70 1.17 -1.36
C ALA A 11 11.09 0.50 -1.48
N ALA A 12 12.02 0.86 -0.58
CA ALA A 12 13.40 0.40 -0.62
C ALA A 12 13.56 -1.00 -0.02
N LEU A 13 13.69 -2.00 -0.90
CA LEU A 13 14.69 -3.05 -0.74
C LEU A 13 15.81 -2.78 -1.77
N PRO A 14 17.10 -3.01 -1.44
CA PRO A 14 18.15 -2.93 -2.45
C PRO A 14 17.87 -3.94 -3.57
N SER A 15 17.93 -3.44 -4.80
CA SER A 15 17.69 -4.15 -6.04
C SER A 15 18.71 -5.27 -6.28
N THR A 16 18.27 -6.54 -6.27
CA THR A 16 18.66 -7.60 -7.24
C THR A 16 17.78 -8.83 -7.04
N ALA A 17 16.64 -8.89 -7.73
CA ALA A 17 15.98 -10.16 -8.04
C ALA A 17 15.08 -9.93 -9.25
N THR A 18 15.60 -10.18 -10.44
CA THR A 18 14.82 -10.41 -11.66
C THR A 18 13.85 -11.56 -11.39
N PRO A 19 12.52 -11.39 -11.49
CA PRO A 19 11.64 -12.54 -11.53
C PRO A 19 11.72 -13.12 -12.94
N ARG A 20 12.34 -14.30 -13.00
CA ARG A 20 12.31 -15.23 -14.13
C ARG A 20 10.85 -15.41 -14.57
N ALA A 21 10.60 -15.15 -15.85
CA ALA A 21 9.28 -15.17 -16.47
C ALA A 21 8.54 -16.49 -16.18
N THR A 22 7.38 -16.39 -15.54
CA THR A 22 6.34 -17.43 -15.52
C THR A 22 5.29 -17.05 -16.57
N PRO A 23 4.76 -18.00 -17.37
CA PRO A 23 3.83 -17.67 -18.43
C PRO A 23 2.45 -17.39 -17.81
N MET A 24 2.06 -16.12 -17.76
CA MET A 24 0.70 -15.72 -17.41
C MET A 24 -0.19 -15.75 -18.64
N CYS A 25 -1.21 -16.62 -18.58
CA CYS A 25 -2.35 -16.60 -19.49
C CYS A 25 -3.25 -15.39 -19.18
N GLN A 26 -3.76 -14.81 -20.26
CA GLN A 26 -4.99 -14.00 -20.42
C GLN A 26 -4.90 -12.47 -20.34
N ARG A 27 -5.19 -11.89 -21.53
CA ARG A 27 -5.61 -10.51 -21.79
C ARG A 27 -6.88 -10.19 -20.99
N ALA A 28 -6.88 -9.06 -20.30
CA ALA A 28 -8.04 -8.21 -20.11
C ALA A 28 -7.56 -6.76 -20.01
N GLY A 29 -8.21 -5.85 -20.74
CA GLY A 29 -7.73 -4.49 -21.06
C GLY A 29 -7.52 -3.52 -19.87
N PRO A 30 -7.18 -2.25 -20.16
CA PRO A 30 -6.92 -1.24 -19.14
C PRO A 30 -8.22 -0.96 -18.38
N THR A 31 -8.32 -1.46 -17.16
CA THR A 31 -9.41 -1.08 -16.25
C THR A 31 -9.16 0.35 -15.78
N PRO A 32 -10.17 1.24 -15.84
CA PRO A 32 -10.02 2.63 -15.43
C PRO A 32 -9.67 2.65 -13.95
N VAL A 33 -8.51 3.24 -13.66
CA VAL A 33 -7.92 3.28 -12.34
C VAL A 33 -8.78 4.22 -11.48
N ARG A 34 -9.60 3.66 -10.60
CA ARG A 34 -10.58 4.41 -9.80
C ARG A 34 -9.89 5.58 -9.05
N HIS A 35 -10.44 6.78 -9.26
CA HIS A 35 -9.89 8.08 -8.83
C HIS A 35 -10.02 8.38 -7.32
N GLU A 36 -10.68 7.53 -6.53
CA GLU A 36 -11.08 7.85 -5.15
C GLU A 36 -9.94 7.91 -4.13
N LEU A 37 -8.73 7.46 -4.48
CA LEU A 37 -7.57 7.50 -3.57
C LEU A 37 -6.67 8.72 -3.79
N SER A 38 -6.98 9.54 -4.79
CA SER A 38 -6.25 10.79 -5.05
C SER A 38 -6.37 11.77 -3.88
N SER A 39 -7.60 12.00 -3.38
CA SER A 39 -7.86 12.99 -2.33
C SER A 39 -7.22 12.65 -0.97
N PRO A 40 -7.29 11.40 -0.45
CA PRO A 40 -6.65 11.02 0.81
C PRO A 40 -5.14 11.13 0.77
N LEU A 41 -4.53 10.70 -0.34
CA LEU A 41 -3.08 10.75 -0.53
C LEU A 41 -2.60 12.20 -0.62
N GLN A 42 -3.25 13.04 -1.44
CA GLN A 42 -2.86 14.43 -1.63
C GLN A 42 -2.96 15.25 -0.34
N ARG A 43 -4.02 15.10 0.44
CA ARG A 43 -4.15 15.78 1.76
C ARG A 43 -3.04 15.41 2.73
N ASN A 44 -2.43 14.24 2.58
CA ASN A 44 -1.34 13.77 3.41
C ASN A 44 0.05 13.96 2.75
N GLY A 45 0.13 14.73 1.65
CA GLY A 45 1.41 15.03 0.98
C GLY A 45 1.94 13.89 0.11
N TYR A 46 1.08 12.98 -0.35
CA TYR A 46 1.46 11.87 -1.22
C TYR A 46 0.80 11.98 -2.61
N THR A 47 1.58 11.71 -3.64
CA THR A 47 1.11 11.64 -5.03
C THR A 47 1.10 10.18 -5.49
N ARG A 48 -0.03 9.70 -6.00
CA ARG A 48 -0.13 8.35 -6.56
C ARG A 48 0.62 8.27 -7.89
N GLU A 49 1.52 7.30 -8.03
CA GLU A 49 2.19 7.01 -9.31
C GLU A 49 1.55 5.84 -10.04
N LYS A 50 1.54 4.64 -9.43
CA LYS A 50 1.11 3.40 -10.12
C LYS A 50 0.52 2.37 -9.16
N LYS A 51 -0.39 1.51 -9.63
CA LYS A 51 -0.79 0.30 -8.89
C LYS A 51 0.25 -0.80 -9.11
N ILE A 52 0.81 -1.34 -8.03
CA ILE A 52 1.85 -2.38 -8.05
C ILE A 52 1.30 -3.76 -7.68
N GLY A 53 0.13 -3.84 -7.05
CA GLY A 53 -0.48 -5.11 -6.71
C GLY A 53 -1.91 -4.97 -6.18
N GLY A 54 -2.63 -6.08 -6.12
CA GLY A 54 -3.95 -6.17 -5.49
C GLY A 54 -4.24 -7.59 -5.07
N GLY A 55 -4.96 -7.76 -3.96
CA GLY A 55 -5.33 -9.07 -3.43
C GLY A 55 -6.43 -8.97 -2.38
N ALA A 56 -6.65 -10.06 -1.63
CA ALA A 56 -7.66 -10.13 -0.56
C ALA A 56 -7.50 -9.03 0.51
N PHE A 57 -6.25 -8.63 0.76
CA PHE A 57 -5.90 -7.58 1.72
C PHE A 57 -5.97 -6.16 1.15
N GLY A 58 -6.55 -5.96 -0.03
CA GLY A 58 -6.70 -4.64 -0.66
C GLY A 58 -5.68 -4.35 -1.78
N GLU A 59 -5.46 -3.07 -2.06
CA GLU A 59 -4.63 -2.61 -3.18
C GLU A 59 -3.28 -2.04 -2.69
N ALA A 60 -2.21 -2.34 -3.44
CA ALA A 60 -0.88 -1.78 -3.23
C ALA A 60 -0.57 -0.78 -4.35
N LEU A 61 -0.23 0.45 -3.95
CA LEU A 61 0.07 1.58 -4.81
C LEU A 61 1.50 2.06 -4.57
N LEU A 62 2.25 2.35 -5.62
CA LEU A 62 3.44 3.17 -5.56
C LEU A 62 3.02 4.63 -5.46
N VAL A 63 3.53 5.33 -4.46
CA VAL A 63 3.28 6.74 -4.20
C VAL A 63 4.60 7.48 -4.03
N ARG A 64 4.58 8.79 -4.25
CA ARG A 64 5.72 9.68 -4.04
C ARG A 64 5.37 10.71 -2.98
N ASP A 65 6.27 10.95 -2.03
CA ASP A 65 6.10 12.03 -1.06
C ASP A 65 6.57 13.40 -1.60
N THR A 66 6.41 14.44 -0.79
CA THR A 66 6.88 15.80 -1.11
C THR A 66 8.40 15.92 -1.20
N GLU A 67 9.14 15.02 -0.55
CA GLU A 67 10.61 14.95 -0.61
C GLU A 67 11.10 14.16 -1.85
N GLY A 68 10.17 13.63 -2.66
CA GLY A 68 10.46 12.89 -3.87
C GLY A 68 10.79 11.42 -3.66
N ARG A 69 10.69 10.89 -2.45
CA ARG A 69 10.90 9.48 -2.12
C ARG A 69 9.74 8.63 -2.61
N ARG A 70 10.06 7.44 -3.13
CA ARG A 70 9.07 6.44 -3.54
C ARG A 70 8.73 5.53 -2.36
N LEU A 71 7.43 5.37 -2.15
CA LEU A 71 6.85 4.63 -1.03
C LEU A 71 5.77 3.68 -1.54
N VAL A 72 5.52 2.61 -0.81
CA VAL A 72 4.41 1.70 -1.06
C VAL A 72 3.26 2.04 -0.12
N CYS A 73 2.10 2.26 -0.70
CA CYS A 73 0.84 2.55 -0.05
C CYS A 73 -0.07 1.33 -0.16
N LYS A 74 -0.43 0.71 0.97
CA LYS A 74 -1.41 -0.38 1.05
C LYS A 74 -2.74 0.20 1.51
N VAL A 75 -3.79 0.00 0.72
CA VAL A 75 -5.14 0.51 0.97
C VAL A 75 -6.08 -0.66 1.28
N MET A 76 -6.79 -0.57 2.40
CA MET A 76 -7.70 -1.60 2.90
C MET A 76 -9.08 -0.98 3.19
N ASP A 77 -10.17 -1.66 2.82
CA ASP A 77 -11.53 -1.23 3.20
C ASP A 77 -11.84 -1.76 4.60
N VAL A 78 -11.96 -0.86 5.58
CA VAL A 78 -12.14 -1.22 6.98
C VAL A 78 -13.59 -1.67 7.25
N ARG A 79 -14.55 -1.27 6.41
CA ARG A 79 -15.97 -1.66 6.56
C ARG A 79 -16.22 -3.12 6.27
N ARG A 80 -15.38 -3.73 5.43
CA ARG A 80 -15.44 -5.17 5.13
C ARG A 80 -14.59 -5.99 6.09
N ALA A 81 -13.78 -5.33 6.93
CA ALA A 81 -12.96 -6.01 7.90
C ALA A 81 -13.85 -6.46 9.08
N SER A 82 -13.82 -7.75 9.37
CA SER A 82 -14.30 -8.28 10.64
C SER A 82 -13.56 -7.66 11.82
N GLN A 83 -14.12 -7.70 13.02
CA GLN A 83 -13.41 -7.29 14.25
C GLN A 83 -12.07 -8.01 14.44
N ARG A 84 -11.92 -9.22 13.87
CA ARG A 84 -10.65 -9.95 13.89
C ARG A 84 -9.65 -9.31 12.96
N GLU A 85 -10.01 -9.06 11.71
CA GLU A 85 -9.14 -8.41 10.72
C GLU A 85 -8.73 -7.01 11.15
N ALA A 86 -9.62 -6.23 11.77
CA ALA A 86 -9.27 -4.92 12.32
C ALA A 86 -8.23 -5.03 13.45
N ARG A 87 -8.37 -6.01 14.35
CA ARG A 87 -7.39 -6.26 15.43
C ARG A 87 -6.04 -6.74 14.89
N ASP A 88 -6.06 -7.60 13.88
CA ASP A 88 -4.84 -8.13 13.25
C ASP A 88 -4.12 -7.05 12.46
N ALA A 89 -4.88 -6.20 11.75
CA ALA A 89 -4.41 -4.99 11.12
C ALA A 89 -3.71 -4.05 12.10
N LEU A 90 -4.33 -3.79 13.25
CA LEU A 90 -3.76 -2.89 14.27
C LEU A 90 -2.46 -3.46 14.86
N ARG A 91 -2.44 -4.77 15.16
CA ARG A 91 -1.24 -5.49 15.62
C ARG A 91 -0.11 -5.46 14.61
N GLU A 92 -0.41 -5.70 13.33
CA GLU A 92 0.57 -5.63 12.25
C GLU A 92 1.20 -4.22 12.17
N GLY A 93 0.39 -3.16 12.22
CA GLY A 93 0.88 -1.78 12.22
C GLY A 93 1.78 -1.48 13.43
N GLN A 94 1.39 -1.92 14.63
CA GLN A 94 2.18 -1.75 15.84
C GLN A 94 3.52 -2.52 15.79
N LEU A 95 3.51 -3.73 15.22
CA LEU A 95 4.72 -4.54 15.06
C LEU A 95 5.67 -3.86 14.09
N LEU A 96 5.19 -3.49 12.89
CA LEU A 96 6.01 -2.84 11.87
C LEU A 96 6.56 -1.49 12.34
N ALA A 97 5.83 -0.75 13.17
CA ALA A 97 6.30 0.50 13.77
C ALA A 97 7.49 0.30 14.74
N LYS A 98 7.59 -0.87 15.38
CA LYS A 98 8.69 -1.21 16.30
C LYS A 98 9.92 -1.79 15.59
N LEU A 99 9.77 -2.29 14.37
CA LEU A 99 10.84 -2.93 13.61
C LEU A 99 11.69 -1.88 12.88
N LYS A 100 12.92 -1.67 13.37
CA LYS A 100 13.93 -0.82 12.72
C LYS A 100 15.13 -1.68 12.34
N HIS A 101 15.17 -2.15 11.10
CA HIS A 101 16.23 -3.01 10.61
C HIS A 101 16.49 -2.76 9.13
N PRO A 102 17.76 -2.77 8.65
CA PRO A 102 18.08 -2.47 7.25
C PRO A 102 17.45 -3.42 6.22
N PHE A 103 17.10 -4.65 6.62
CA PHE A 103 16.48 -5.65 5.74
C PHE A 103 14.97 -5.83 5.97
N ILE A 104 14.35 -4.99 6.80
CA ILE A 104 12.91 -5.02 7.03
C ILE A 104 12.32 -3.73 6.45
N VAL A 105 11.27 -3.88 5.65
CA VAL A 105 10.55 -2.74 5.07
C VAL A 105 10.07 -1.82 6.19
N ARG A 106 10.56 -0.58 6.18
CA ARG A 106 10.28 0.39 7.23
C ARG A 106 8.88 0.96 7.06
N TYR A 107 8.08 0.85 8.11
CA TYR A 107 6.79 1.51 8.18
C TYR A 107 6.95 3.01 8.42
N HIS A 108 6.17 3.82 7.69
CA HIS A 108 6.28 5.28 7.73
C HIS A 108 5.10 5.91 8.47
N ARG A 109 3.88 5.67 8.00
CA ARG A 109 2.66 6.27 8.56
C ARG A 109 1.41 5.49 8.15
N SER A 110 0.33 5.63 8.90
CA SER A 110 -1.01 5.21 8.46
C SER A 110 -2.06 6.26 8.80
N PHE A 111 -3.13 6.27 8.02
CA PHE A 111 -4.29 7.11 8.22
C PHE A 111 -5.57 6.34 7.89
N ILE A 112 -6.67 6.74 8.51
CA ILE A 112 -8.01 6.18 8.29
C ILE A 112 -8.88 7.34 7.81
N GLU A 113 -9.67 7.12 6.77
CA GLU A 113 -10.60 8.10 6.22
C GLU A 113 -11.91 7.46 5.81
#